data_AF-Q7MV59-F1
#
_entry.id   AF-Q7MV59-F1
#
_cell.length_a   1.000
_cell.length_b   1.000
_cell.length_c   1.000
_cell.angle_alpha   90.00
_cell.angle_beta   90.00
_cell.angle_gamma   90.00
#
_symmetry.space_group_name_H-M   'P 1'
#
loop_
_entity.id
_entity.type
_entity.pdbx_description
1 polymer ?
#
loop_
_entity_poly.entity_id
_entity_poly.type
_entity_poly.pdbx_seq_one_letter_code
_entity_poly.pdbx_strand_id
1 'polypeptide(L)'
;MTTHHIKKSYSPNTKLSDLICENYDLLLVITRFGISLGFGEKSIREVCEDNKVNTNTLMAVINALINRPEHPSETVLSDLSAPSLINYLRKSHNYFLEFRLPLLRQDLLAALSNCPSEVVFVIRQFYDEYVEEVRKHMSYEEKTVFPYVEKLLGGKLDKRSHYRIDIFSKRHDQIELKISELKNLLIKYYPTSSGYELNSVLHDIFSSEDDLSAHNFVEDHLFVPLIRKIEKENGL
;
A
#
# COMPACT_ATOMS: atom_id res chain seq x y z
N MET A 1 -30.62 -0.54 8.64
CA MET A 1 -29.87 -0.83 9.88
C MET A 1 -28.55 -0.11 9.76
N THR A 2 -28.41 1.02 10.46
CA THR A 2 -27.15 1.78 10.54
C THR A 2 -26.15 0.97 11.34
N THR A 3 -25.24 0.27 10.67
CA THR A 3 -24.05 -0.32 11.28
C THR A 3 -23.27 0.80 11.95
N HIS A 4 -23.36 0.89 13.27
CA HIS A 4 -22.39 1.64 14.06
C HIS A 4 -21.04 0.95 13.81
N HIS A 5 -20.18 1.56 13.00
CA HIS A 5 -18.78 1.18 12.94
C HIS A 5 -18.19 1.43 14.33
N ILE A 6 -18.14 0.38 15.17
CA ILE A 6 -17.41 0.43 16.43
C ILE A 6 -15.96 0.65 16.03
N LYS A 7 -15.45 1.86 16.33
CA LYS A 7 -14.06 2.23 16.11
C LYS A 7 -13.20 1.30 16.96
N LYS A 8 -12.66 0.24 16.36
CA LYS A 8 -11.82 -0.74 17.06
C LYS A 8 -10.41 -0.17 17.06
N SER A 9 -9.93 0.18 18.24
CA SER A 9 -8.55 0.65 18.44
C SER A 9 -7.78 -0.46 19.14
N TYR A 10 -6.70 -0.87 18.52
CA TYR A 10 -5.76 -1.79 19.14
C TYR A 10 -4.79 -1.00 20.03
N SER A 11 -4.16 -1.68 20.99
CA SER A 11 -3.14 -1.08 21.85
C SER A 11 -1.82 -1.82 21.68
N PRO A 12 -0.68 -1.22 22.07
CA PRO A 12 0.61 -1.92 22.03
C PRO A 12 0.65 -3.24 22.81
N ASN A 13 -0.27 -3.45 23.76
CA ASN A 13 -0.36 -4.65 24.59
C ASN A 13 -1.28 -5.74 23.97
N THR A 14 -1.95 -5.45 22.86
CA THR A 14 -2.72 -6.44 22.11
C THR A 14 -1.76 -7.50 21.55
N LYS A 15 -2.11 -8.78 21.63
CA LYS A 15 -1.37 -9.85 20.96
C LYS A 15 -1.41 -9.67 19.45
N LEU A 16 -0.26 -9.75 18.79
CA LEU A 16 -0.21 -9.53 17.35
C LEU A 16 -0.93 -10.66 16.60
N SER A 17 -0.92 -11.89 17.13
CA SER A 17 -1.62 -13.04 16.55
C SER A 17 -3.13 -12.83 16.53
N ASP A 18 -3.71 -12.39 17.64
CA ASP A 18 -5.14 -12.11 17.76
C ASP A 18 -5.56 -11.02 16.77
N LEU A 19 -4.79 -9.92 16.69
CA LEU A 19 -5.04 -8.84 15.74
C LEU A 19 -5.10 -9.33 14.29
N ILE A 20 -4.11 -10.15 13.91
CA ILE A 20 -3.97 -10.69 12.55
C ILE A 20 -5.09 -11.68 12.22
N CYS A 21 -5.46 -12.55 13.17
CA CYS A 21 -6.58 -13.48 12.99
C CYS A 21 -7.92 -12.75 12.83
N GLU A 22 -8.10 -11.61 13.51
CA GLU A 22 -9.29 -10.76 13.35
C GLU A 22 -9.28 -9.96 12.04
N ASN A 23 -8.11 -9.58 11.53
CA ASN A 23 -7.95 -8.75 10.33
C ASN A 23 -6.78 -9.28 9.50
N TYR A 24 -7.04 -10.30 8.68
CA TYR A 24 -5.98 -11.01 7.95
C TYR A 24 -5.25 -10.13 6.94
N ASP A 25 -5.87 -9.05 6.43
CA ASP A 25 -5.23 -8.06 5.55
C ASP A 25 -3.99 -7.40 6.19
N LEU A 26 -3.93 -7.37 7.52
CA LEU A 26 -2.77 -6.81 8.24
C LEU A 26 -1.52 -7.71 8.17
N LEU A 27 -1.63 -8.94 7.65
CA LEU A 27 -0.47 -9.80 7.37
C LEU A 27 0.56 -9.11 6.47
N LEU A 28 0.06 -8.45 5.41
CA LEU A 28 0.93 -7.77 4.48
C LEU A 28 1.52 -6.50 5.12
N VAL A 29 0.76 -5.83 5.99
CA VAL A 29 1.24 -4.67 6.75
C VAL A 29 2.44 -5.03 7.61
N ILE A 30 2.34 -6.06 8.46
CA ILE A 30 3.45 -6.46 9.34
C ILE A 30 4.67 -6.95 8.55
N THR A 31 4.45 -7.64 7.43
CA THR A 31 5.51 -8.10 6.54
C THR A 31 6.27 -6.91 5.94
N ARG A 32 5.56 -5.86 5.51
CA ARG A 32 6.16 -4.60 5.04
C ARG A 32 6.87 -3.82 6.15
N PHE A 33 6.55 -4.03 7.43
CA PHE A 33 7.38 -3.53 8.54
C PHE A 33 8.62 -4.40 8.80
N GLY A 34 8.74 -5.57 8.17
CA GLY A 34 9.86 -6.49 8.38
C GLY A 34 9.65 -7.49 9.51
N ILE A 35 8.41 -7.66 9.95
CA ILE A 35 8.04 -8.64 10.96
C ILE A 35 7.66 -9.94 10.24
N SER A 36 8.42 -11.00 10.47
CA SER A 36 8.09 -12.34 9.97
C SER A 36 7.09 -13.05 10.89
N LEU A 37 6.34 -14.01 10.33
CA LEU A 37 5.47 -14.89 11.09
C LEU A 37 6.26 -15.72 12.12
N GLY A 38 5.55 -16.24 13.12
CA GLY A 38 6.15 -17.06 14.19
C GLY A 38 6.50 -16.27 15.46
N PHE A 39 5.86 -15.13 15.69
CA PHE A 39 6.06 -14.30 16.90
C PHE A 39 5.34 -14.83 18.17
N GLY A 40 4.63 -15.95 18.08
CA GLY A 40 3.96 -16.59 19.23
C GLY A 40 2.89 -15.71 19.88
N GLU A 41 2.86 -15.71 21.21
CA GLU A 41 1.88 -14.97 22.02
C GLU A 41 2.28 -13.51 22.31
N LYS A 42 3.32 -13.00 21.63
CA LYS A 42 3.87 -11.67 21.88
C LYS A 42 2.88 -10.57 21.50
N SER A 43 2.87 -9.52 22.32
CA SER A 43 2.17 -8.27 22.06
C SER A 43 2.79 -7.50 20.89
N ILE A 44 2.04 -6.58 20.29
CA ILE A 44 2.55 -5.69 19.23
C ILE A 44 3.84 -4.98 19.66
N ARG A 45 3.92 -4.51 20.91
CA ARG A 45 5.10 -3.86 21.46
C ARG A 45 6.32 -4.79 21.47
N GLU A 46 6.19 -5.99 22.03
CA GLU A 46 7.29 -6.95 22.12
C GLU A 46 7.80 -7.34 20.74
N VAL A 47 6.89 -7.57 19.78
CA VAL A 47 7.27 -7.88 18.40
C VAL A 47 7.98 -6.70 17.73
N CYS A 48 7.53 -5.47 17.96
CA CYS A 48 8.21 -4.29 17.43
C CYS A 48 9.62 -4.14 18.00
N GLU A 49 9.80 -4.37 19.29
CA GLU A 49 11.09 -4.31 19.98
C GLU A 49 12.07 -5.35 19.40
N ASP A 50 11.62 -6.59 19.23
CA ASP A 50 12.44 -7.67 18.64
C ASP A 50 12.90 -7.35 17.20
N ASN A 51 12.03 -6.70 16.42
CA ASN A 51 12.26 -6.41 15.00
C ASN A 51 12.80 -5.00 14.75
N LYS A 52 13.07 -4.22 15.80
CA LYS A 52 13.52 -2.81 15.71
C LYS A 52 12.57 -1.93 14.88
N VAL A 53 11.27 -2.19 15.00
CA VAL A 53 10.19 -1.44 14.36
C VAL A 53 9.71 -0.35 15.32
N ASN A 54 9.44 0.85 14.79
CA ASN A 54 8.80 1.90 15.59
C ASN A 54 7.34 1.52 15.87
N THR A 55 7.04 1.14 17.12
CA THR A 55 5.72 0.67 17.56
C THR A 55 4.61 1.68 17.25
N ASN A 56 4.84 2.97 17.46
CA ASN A 56 3.84 4.02 17.21
C ASN A 56 3.49 4.12 15.73
N THR A 57 4.48 4.00 14.84
CA THR A 57 4.27 4.04 13.39
C THR A 57 3.51 2.82 12.90
N LEU A 58 3.85 1.61 13.36
CA LEU A 58 3.08 0.41 13.02
C LEU A 58 1.63 0.53 13.50
N MET A 59 1.43 0.97 14.74
CA MET A 59 0.10 1.18 15.32
C MET A 59 -0.72 2.21 14.54
N ALA A 60 -0.09 3.31 14.11
CA ALA A 60 -0.75 4.31 13.30
C ALA A 60 -1.19 3.77 11.94
N VAL A 61 -0.33 3.02 11.24
CA VAL A 61 -0.69 2.38 9.97
C VAL A 61 -1.83 1.38 10.15
N ILE A 62 -1.75 0.48 11.14
CA ILE A 62 -2.81 -0.48 11.46
C ILE A 62 -4.14 0.24 11.70
N ASN A 63 -4.15 1.21 12.62
CA ASN A 63 -5.38 1.90 12.99
C ASN A 63 -5.93 2.75 11.84
N ALA A 64 -5.06 3.32 11.00
CA ALA A 64 -5.46 4.09 9.83
C ALA A 64 -6.13 3.21 8.78
N LEU A 65 -5.59 2.01 8.51
CA LEU A 65 -6.17 1.07 7.54
C LEU A 65 -7.50 0.47 8.02
N ILE A 66 -7.64 0.23 9.33
CA ILE A 66 -8.88 -0.31 9.92
C ILE A 66 -9.99 0.73 9.97
N ASN A 67 -9.66 1.95 10.42
CA ASN A 67 -10.68 2.96 10.73
C ASN A 67 -10.87 4.00 9.61
N ARG A 68 -9.98 4.03 8.61
CA ARG A 68 -9.96 5.00 7.50
C ARG A 68 -10.33 6.44 7.94
N PRO A 69 -9.63 7.02 8.92
CA PRO A 69 -9.95 8.37 9.38
C PRO A 69 -9.67 9.40 8.28
N GLU A 70 -10.52 10.42 8.18
CA GLU A 70 -10.33 11.51 7.19
C GLU A 70 -9.01 12.27 7.42
N HIS A 71 -8.64 12.51 8.69
CA HIS A 71 -7.39 13.19 9.05
C HIS A 71 -6.73 12.55 10.28
N PRO A 72 -5.40 12.33 10.29
CA PRO A 72 -4.68 11.92 11.48
C PRO A 72 -4.65 13.06 12.50
N SER A 73 -4.69 12.74 13.80
CA SER A 73 -4.52 13.76 14.83
C SER A 73 -3.06 14.25 14.88
N GLU A 74 -2.87 15.49 15.34
CA GLU A 74 -1.52 16.06 15.49
C GLU A 74 -0.65 15.26 16.47
N THR A 75 -1.27 14.67 17.50
CA THR A 75 -0.60 13.74 18.42
C THR A 75 -0.08 12.50 17.70
N VAL A 76 -0.89 11.86 16.87
CA VAL A 76 -0.46 10.69 16.07
C VAL A 76 0.69 11.07 15.17
N LEU A 77 0.59 12.19 14.43
CA LEU A 77 1.65 12.65 13.53
C LEU A 77 2.97 12.92 14.26
N SER A 78 2.93 13.42 15.50
CA SER A 78 4.12 13.72 16.29
C SER A 78 4.93 12.47 16.67
N ASP A 79 4.25 11.33 16.78
CA ASP A 79 4.85 10.07 17.19
C ASP A 79 5.32 9.19 16.02
N LEU A 80 5.06 9.62 14.77
CA LEU A 80 5.44 8.87 13.57
C LEU A 80 6.92 9.02 13.24
N SER A 81 7.50 7.91 12.76
CA SER A 81 8.83 7.88 12.18
C SER A 81 8.73 7.93 10.65
N ALA A 82 9.08 9.09 10.06
CA ALA A 82 9.16 9.22 8.61
C ALA A 82 10.09 8.18 7.95
N PRO A 83 11.28 7.85 8.50
CA PRO A 83 12.10 6.74 7.99
C PRO A 83 11.40 5.38 8.02
N SER A 84 10.59 5.11 9.04
CA SER A 84 9.83 3.85 9.14
C SER A 84 8.73 3.78 8.07
N LEU A 85 8.03 4.88 7.82
CA LEU A 85 7.04 4.97 6.73
C LEU A 85 7.69 4.81 5.35
N ILE A 86 8.83 5.47 5.10
CA ILE A 86 9.57 5.28 3.83
C ILE A 86 9.92 3.81 3.64
N ASN A 87 10.50 3.15 4.66
CA ASN A 87 10.86 1.74 4.54
C ASN A 87 9.64 0.83 4.30
N TYR A 88 8.50 1.13 4.94
CA TYR A 88 7.23 0.44 4.71
C TYR A 88 6.76 0.59 3.26
N LEU A 89 6.76 1.82 2.72
CA LEU A 89 6.35 2.12 1.35
C LEU A 89 7.30 1.50 0.32
N ARG A 90 8.62 1.56 0.53
CA ARG A 90 9.61 0.87 -0.32
C ARG A 90 9.37 -0.64 -0.39
N LYS A 91 9.03 -1.26 0.74
CA LYS A 91 8.67 -2.69 0.78
C LYS A 91 7.34 -2.97 0.10
N SER A 92 6.39 -2.04 0.14
CA SER A 92 5.16 -2.08 -0.66
C SER A 92 5.50 -2.10 -2.16
N HIS A 93 6.37 -1.19 -2.61
CA HIS A 93 6.81 -1.12 -4.01
C HIS A 93 7.45 -2.41 -4.49
N ASN A 94 8.39 -2.95 -3.70
CA ASN A 94 9.05 -4.21 -4.02
C ASN A 94 8.04 -5.37 -4.10
N TYR A 95 7.10 -5.46 -3.17
CA TYR A 95 6.04 -6.47 -3.20
C TYR A 95 5.21 -6.40 -4.49
N PHE A 96 4.77 -5.20 -4.89
CA PHE A 96 3.97 -5.05 -6.10
C PHE A 96 4.76 -5.38 -7.38
N LEU A 97 5.92 -4.75 -7.54
CA LEU A 97 6.67 -4.77 -8.80
C LEU A 97 7.41 -6.09 -9.02
N GLU A 98 7.90 -6.73 -7.95
CA GLU A 98 8.75 -7.92 -8.05
C GLU A 98 8.01 -9.22 -7.76
N PHE A 99 6.81 -9.15 -7.16
CA PHE A 99 6.05 -10.35 -6.76
C PHE A 99 4.61 -10.34 -7.24
N ARG A 100 3.75 -9.45 -6.72
CA ARG A 100 2.29 -9.54 -6.90
C ARG A 100 1.84 -9.33 -8.34
N LEU A 101 2.37 -8.31 -9.03
CA LEU A 101 1.99 -8.04 -10.42
C LEU A 101 2.56 -9.08 -11.39
N PRO A 102 3.85 -9.49 -11.29
CA PRO A 102 4.35 -10.61 -12.10
C PRO A 102 3.56 -11.90 -11.93
N LEU A 103 3.23 -12.29 -10.69
CA LEU A 103 2.44 -13.49 -10.40
C LEU A 103 1.03 -13.39 -10.99
N LEU A 104 0.35 -12.26 -10.74
CA LEU A 104 -0.99 -12.04 -11.27
C LEU A 104 -1.03 -12.09 -12.79
N ARG A 105 -0.01 -11.58 -13.47
CA ARG A 105 0.13 -11.69 -14.92
C ARG A 105 0.21 -13.15 -15.37
N GLN A 106 1.03 -13.95 -14.69
CA GLN A 106 1.19 -15.37 -15.00
C GLN A 106 -0.15 -16.12 -14.86
N ASP A 107 -0.84 -15.91 -13.74
CA ASP A 107 -2.11 -16.57 -13.45
C ASP A 107 -3.22 -16.12 -14.42
N LEU A 108 -3.26 -14.83 -14.75
CA LEU A 108 -4.16 -14.28 -15.77
C LEU A 108 -3.95 -14.96 -17.12
N LEU A 109 -2.71 -15.06 -17.60
CA LEU A 109 -2.43 -15.72 -18.88
C LEU A 109 -2.73 -17.22 -18.87
N ALA A 110 -2.52 -17.89 -17.73
CA ALA A 110 -2.89 -19.29 -17.56
C ALA A 110 -4.40 -19.50 -17.63
N ALA A 111 -5.18 -18.64 -16.97
CA ALA A 111 -6.66 -18.66 -17.00
C ALA A 111 -7.24 -18.35 -18.41
N LEU A 112 -6.47 -17.65 -19.25
CA LEU A 112 -6.83 -17.31 -20.63
C LEU A 112 -6.28 -18.29 -21.68
N SER A 113 -5.62 -19.38 -21.27
CA SER A 113 -4.89 -20.28 -22.17
C SER A 113 -5.72 -20.92 -23.29
N ASN A 114 -7.04 -21.09 -23.08
CA ASN A 114 -7.97 -21.66 -24.06
C ASN A 114 -8.65 -20.61 -24.96
N CYS A 115 -8.25 -19.35 -24.87
CA CYS A 115 -8.87 -18.27 -25.65
C CYS A 115 -8.27 -18.05 -27.03
N PRO A 116 -9.03 -17.39 -27.94
CA PRO A 116 -8.47 -16.86 -29.17
C PRO A 116 -7.26 -15.97 -28.88
N SER A 117 -6.20 -16.15 -29.66
CA SER A 117 -4.92 -15.49 -29.44
C SER A 117 -5.01 -13.96 -29.45
N GLU A 118 -5.93 -13.39 -30.24
CA GLU A 118 -6.16 -11.96 -30.33
C GLU A 118 -6.74 -11.41 -29.02
N VAL A 119 -7.64 -12.16 -28.36
CA VAL A 119 -8.23 -11.77 -27.07
C VAL A 119 -7.17 -11.78 -25.97
N VAL A 120 -6.36 -12.85 -25.93
CA VAL A 120 -5.24 -12.97 -24.97
C VAL A 120 -4.25 -11.82 -25.17
N PHE A 121 -3.93 -11.49 -26.42
CA PHE A 121 -3.03 -10.39 -26.76
C PHE A 121 -3.52 -9.05 -26.21
N VAL A 122 -4.79 -8.71 -26.44
CA VAL A 122 -5.39 -7.45 -25.99
C VAL A 122 -5.41 -7.37 -24.47
N ILE A 123 -5.88 -8.42 -23.78
CA ILE A 123 -5.93 -8.44 -22.30
C ILE A 123 -4.53 -8.28 -21.72
N ARG A 124 -3.54 -8.99 -22.27
CA ARG A 124 -2.14 -8.88 -21.85
C ARG A 124 -1.62 -7.46 -22.02
N GLN A 125 -1.91 -6.81 -23.15
CA GLN A 125 -1.47 -5.44 -23.41
C GLN A 125 -2.08 -4.47 -22.38
N PHE A 126 -3.38 -4.56 -22.11
CA PHE A 126 -4.04 -3.73 -21.07
C PHE A 126 -3.40 -3.93 -19.69
N TYR A 127 -3.12 -5.19 -19.32
CA TYR A 127 -2.47 -5.51 -18.06
C TYR A 127 -1.05 -4.92 -17.99
N ASP A 128 -0.25 -5.09 -19.05
CA ASP A 128 1.12 -4.57 -19.11
C ASP A 128 1.15 -3.03 -19.04
N GLU A 129 0.20 -2.36 -19.69
CA GLU A 129 0.04 -0.91 -19.59
C GLU A 129 -0.35 -0.43 -18.19
N TYR A 130 -1.17 -1.20 -17.46
CA TYR A 130 -1.47 -0.90 -16.05
C TYR A 130 -0.22 -1.03 -15.17
N VAL A 131 0.52 -2.13 -15.31
CA VAL A 131 1.76 -2.37 -14.54
C VAL A 131 2.78 -1.26 -14.78
N GLU A 132 2.90 -0.78 -16.02
CA GLU A 132 3.83 0.32 -16.33
C GLU A 132 3.43 1.66 -15.69
N GLU A 133 2.13 1.95 -15.52
CA GLU A 133 1.71 3.13 -14.75
C GLU A 133 2.04 3.00 -13.26
N VAL A 134 1.79 1.83 -12.66
CA VAL A 134 2.20 1.54 -11.26
C VAL A 134 3.71 1.72 -11.11
N ARG A 135 4.50 1.17 -12.05
CA ARG A 135 5.96 1.28 -12.04
C ARG A 135 6.45 2.72 -12.15
N LYS A 136 5.84 3.54 -13.01
CA LYS A 136 6.19 4.97 -13.16
C LYS A 136 5.95 5.74 -11.88
N HIS A 137 4.80 5.53 -11.24
CA HIS A 137 4.44 6.17 -9.98
C HIS A 137 5.43 5.82 -8.86
N MET A 138 5.59 4.53 -8.57
CA MET A 138 6.52 4.07 -7.52
C MET A 138 7.97 4.49 -7.83
N SER A 139 8.37 4.48 -9.11
CA SER A 139 9.70 4.97 -9.51
C SER A 139 9.87 6.48 -9.30
N TYR A 140 8.80 7.28 -9.42
CA TYR A 140 8.87 8.71 -9.13
C TYR A 140 9.13 8.93 -7.64
N GLU A 141 8.47 8.16 -6.78
CA GLU A 141 8.67 8.22 -5.34
C GLU A 141 10.09 7.84 -4.93
N GLU A 142 10.58 6.69 -5.41
CA GLU A 142 11.93 6.21 -5.09
C GLU A 142 13.03 7.17 -5.54
N LYS A 143 12.86 7.83 -6.68
CA LYS A 143 13.89 8.69 -7.28
C LYS A 143 13.76 10.16 -6.87
N THR A 144 12.58 10.59 -6.42
CA THR A 144 12.28 12.00 -6.16
C THR A 144 11.76 12.24 -4.75
N VAL A 145 10.64 11.59 -4.38
CA VAL A 145 9.93 11.88 -3.13
C VAL A 145 10.74 11.43 -1.92
N PHE A 146 11.15 10.16 -1.86
CA PHE A 146 11.90 9.65 -0.70
C PHE A 146 13.28 10.32 -0.55
N PRO A 147 14.07 10.52 -1.63
CA PRO A 147 15.33 11.28 -1.52
C PRO A 147 15.13 12.73 -1.06
N TYR A 148 14.02 13.37 -1.45
CA TYR A 148 13.67 14.70 -0.94
C TYR A 148 13.42 14.67 0.57
N VAL A 149 12.60 13.74 1.05
CA VAL A 149 12.29 13.60 2.47
C VAL A 149 13.54 13.25 3.28
N GLU A 150 14.39 12.34 2.80
CA GLU A 150 15.65 12.00 3.45
C GLU A 150 16.58 13.23 3.58
N LYS A 151 16.64 14.10 2.57
CA LYS A 151 17.38 15.37 2.64
C LYS A 151 16.75 16.36 3.63
N LEU A 152 15.42 16.44 3.66
CA LEU A 152 14.68 17.28 4.60
C LEU A 152 15.00 16.87 6.05
N LEU A 153 14.87 15.58 6.37
CA LEU A 153 15.17 15.02 7.69
C LEU A 153 16.64 15.20 8.08
N GLY A 154 17.55 15.15 7.11
CA GLY A 154 18.98 15.36 7.35
C GLY A 154 19.41 16.82 7.50
N GLY A 155 18.49 17.80 7.37
CA GLY A 155 18.84 19.22 7.33
C GLY A 155 19.71 19.61 6.13
N LYS A 156 19.70 18.79 5.07
CA LYS A 156 20.53 18.93 3.86
C LYS A 156 19.74 19.50 2.68
N LEU A 157 18.55 20.03 2.93
CA LEU A 157 17.75 20.62 1.87
C LEU A 157 18.45 21.87 1.34
N ASP A 158 18.68 21.93 0.03
CA ASP A 158 19.10 23.17 -0.59
C ASP A 158 17.97 24.20 -0.42
N LYS A 159 18.29 25.38 0.13
CA LYS A 159 17.33 26.49 0.27
C LYS A 159 16.78 26.96 -1.07
N ARG A 160 17.44 26.64 -2.19
CA ARG A 160 16.97 26.89 -3.56
C ARG A 160 16.06 25.78 -4.10
N SER A 161 15.90 24.67 -3.37
CA SER A 161 15.01 23.59 -3.77
C SER A 161 13.56 24.06 -3.69
N HIS A 162 12.90 24.10 -4.85
CA HIS A 162 11.47 24.41 -4.97
C HIS A 162 10.56 23.20 -4.74
N TYR A 163 11.13 22.00 -4.58
CA TYR A 163 10.33 20.81 -4.34
C TYR A 163 9.67 20.88 -2.96
N ARG A 164 8.39 20.49 -2.89
CA ARG A 164 7.58 20.34 -1.67
C ARG A 164 6.71 19.09 -1.81
N ILE A 165 6.34 18.49 -0.69
CA ILE A 165 5.47 17.30 -0.71
C ILE A 165 4.10 17.58 -1.38
N ASP A 166 3.65 18.84 -1.37
CA ASP A 166 2.44 19.26 -2.10
C ASP A 166 2.51 19.04 -3.61
N ILE A 167 3.71 19.00 -4.20
CA ILE A 167 3.87 18.67 -5.63
C ILE A 167 3.49 17.21 -5.87
N PHE A 168 3.89 16.32 -4.96
CA PHE A 168 3.51 14.90 -5.00
C PHE A 168 2.00 14.75 -4.76
N SER A 169 1.48 15.32 -3.67
CA SER A 169 0.06 15.19 -3.31
C SER A 169 -0.91 15.70 -4.39
N LYS A 170 -0.53 16.70 -5.19
CA LYS A 170 -1.36 17.19 -6.33
C LYS A 170 -1.32 16.30 -7.56
N ARG A 171 -0.32 15.43 -7.67
CA ARG A 171 -0.07 14.54 -8.82
C ARG A 171 -0.26 13.07 -8.46
N HIS A 172 -0.78 12.80 -7.26
CA HIS A 172 -1.07 11.44 -6.82
C HIS A 172 -2.28 10.94 -7.61
N ASP A 173 -2.00 10.48 -8.83
CA ASP A 173 -2.99 10.05 -9.80
C ASP A 173 -3.58 8.70 -9.38
N GLN A 174 -4.87 8.51 -9.65
CA GLN A 174 -5.57 7.24 -9.45
C GLN A 174 -5.17 6.23 -10.53
N ILE A 175 -4.07 5.50 -10.31
CA ILE A 175 -3.59 4.41 -11.17
C ILE A 175 -4.62 3.25 -11.28
N GLU A 176 -5.57 3.23 -10.35
CA GLU A 176 -6.63 2.24 -10.16
C GLU A 176 -7.63 2.18 -11.34
N LEU A 177 -7.76 3.24 -12.15
CA LEU A 177 -8.75 3.29 -13.23
C LEU A 177 -8.55 2.18 -14.28
N LYS A 178 -7.31 1.94 -14.72
CA LYS A 178 -7.01 0.96 -15.78
C LYS A 178 -7.31 -0.49 -15.37
N ILE A 179 -6.98 -0.86 -14.13
CA ILE A 179 -7.24 -2.23 -13.65
C ILE A 179 -8.74 -2.47 -13.44
N SER A 180 -9.48 -1.43 -13.05
CA SER A 180 -10.93 -1.48 -12.95
C SER A 180 -11.62 -1.70 -14.32
N GLU A 181 -11.08 -1.16 -15.41
CA GLU A 181 -11.55 -1.45 -16.77
C GLU A 181 -11.31 -2.91 -17.17
N LEU A 182 -10.09 -3.43 -16.94
CA LEU A 182 -9.76 -4.83 -17.22
C LEU A 182 -10.69 -5.79 -16.46
N LYS A 183 -10.89 -5.54 -15.16
CA LYS A 183 -11.80 -6.30 -14.30
C LYS A 183 -13.23 -6.31 -14.85
N ASN A 184 -13.74 -5.15 -15.25
CA ASN A 184 -15.07 -5.02 -15.86
C ASN A 184 -15.16 -5.79 -17.18
N LEU A 185 -14.12 -5.76 -18.01
CA LEU A 185 -14.07 -6.48 -19.27
C LEU A 185 -14.12 -7.99 -19.04
N LEU A 186 -13.29 -8.50 -18.14
CA LEU A 186 -13.25 -9.92 -17.78
C LEU A 186 -14.60 -10.40 -17.20
N ILE A 187 -15.22 -9.62 -16.31
CA ILE A 187 -16.51 -10.01 -15.70
C ILE A 187 -17.66 -10.03 -16.71
N LYS A 188 -17.74 -9.03 -17.59
CA LYS A 188 -18.92 -8.84 -18.46
C LYS A 188 -18.89 -9.66 -19.73
N TYR A 189 -17.70 -9.87 -20.30
CA TYR A 189 -17.56 -10.35 -21.66
C TYR A 189 -16.83 -11.68 -21.78
N TYR A 190 -16.40 -12.28 -20.66
CA TYR A 190 -15.66 -13.53 -20.70
C TYR A 190 -16.53 -14.74 -20.28
N PRO A 191 -17.06 -15.52 -21.24
CA PRO A 191 -17.80 -16.73 -20.95
C PRO A 191 -16.80 -17.86 -20.62
N THR A 192 -16.84 -18.38 -19.40
CA THR A 192 -16.02 -19.53 -18.97
C THR A 192 -16.89 -20.78 -18.80
N SER A 193 -16.41 -21.92 -19.30
CA SER A 193 -17.01 -23.26 -19.12
C SER A 193 -16.50 -23.99 -17.86
N SER A 194 -15.42 -23.49 -17.23
CA SER A 194 -14.85 -23.95 -15.95
C SER A 194 -14.28 -22.74 -15.20
N GLY A 195 -15.00 -22.26 -14.20
CA GLY A 195 -14.88 -20.88 -13.71
C GLY A 195 -13.90 -20.62 -12.57
N TYR A 196 -13.20 -21.62 -12.02
CA TYR A 196 -12.44 -21.43 -10.78
C TYR A 196 -11.10 -20.70 -10.99
N GLU A 197 -10.39 -20.96 -12.09
CA GLU A 197 -9.12 -20.31 -12.40
C GLU A 197 -9.30 -18.81 -12.63
N LEU A 198 -10.27 -18.45 -13.48
CA LEU A 198 -10.60 -17.05 -13.72
C LEU A 198 -11.17 -16.38 -12.47
N ASN A 199 -11.96 -17.09 -11.67
CA ASN A 199 -12.45 -16.55 -10.40
C ASN A 199 -11.30 -16.24 -9.44
N SER A 200 -10.31 -17.13 -9.33
CA SER A 200 -9.10 -16.91 -8.53
C SER A 200 -8.33 -15.69 -9.03
N VAL A 201 -8.14 -15.56 -10.34
CA VAL A 201 -7.47 -14.38 -10.94
C VAL A 201 -8.25 -13.10 -10.65
N LEU A 202 -9.57 -13.11 -10.77
CA LEU A 202 -10.40 -11.96 -10.46
C LEU A 202 -10.30 -11.58 -8.98
N HIS A 203 -10.36 -12.56 -8.08
CA HIS A 203 -10.17 -12.34 -6.64
C HIS A 203 -8.80 -11.69 -6.36
N ASP A 204 -7.75 -12.17 -7.01
CA ASP A 204 -6.41 -11.62 -6.88
C ASP A 204 -6.29 -10.20 -7.46
N ILE A 205 -7.02 -9.88 -8.53
CA ILE A 205 -7.14 -8.51 -9.06
C ILE A 205 -7.79 -7.61 -8.01
N PHE A 206 -8.92 -8.01 -7.44
CA PHE A 206 -9.61 -7.25 -6.39
C PHE A 206 -8.70 -7.02 -5.18
N SER A 207 -8.08 -8.06 -4.66
CA SER A 207 -7.17 -7.96 -3.52
C SER A 207 -5.95 -7.07 -3.83
N SER A 208 -5.40 -7.15 -5.03
CA SER A 208 -4.27 -6.29 -5.43
C SER A 208 -4.66 -4.82 -5.54
N GLU A 209 -5.90 -4.53 -5.96
CA GLU A 209 -6.46 -3.17 -6.01
C GLU A 209 -6.69 -2.62 -4.59
N ASP A 210 -7.27 -3.42 -3.69
CA ASP A 210 -7.45 -3.05 -2.29
C ASP A 210 -6.10 -2.78 -1.59
N ASP A 211 -5.09 -3.61 -1.87
CA ASP A 211 -3.73 -3.42 -1.35
C ASP A 211 -3.07 -2.13 -1.86
N LEU A 212 -3.30 -1.78 -3.14
CA LEU A 212 -2.75 -0.56 -3.74
C LEU A 212 -3.48 0.68 -3.19
N SER A 213 -4.79 0.57 -3.01
CA SER A 213 -5.59 1.60 -2.33
C SER A 213 -5.17 1.79 -0.87
N ALA A 214 -4.83 0.71 -0.16
CA ALA A 214 -4.25 0.78 1.18
C ALA A 214 -2.89 1.49 1.21
N HIS A 215 -2.04 1.24 0.22
CA HIS A 215 -0.76 1.93 0.04
C HIS A 215 -0.95 3.43 -0.20
N ASN A 216 -1.79 3.80 -1.17
CA ASN A 216 -2.16 5.19 -1.47
C ASN A 216 -2.73 5.91 -0.23
N PHE A 217 -3.56 5.21 0.54
CA PHE A 217 -4.13 5.78 1.76
C PHE A 217 -3.07 6.10 2.82
N VAL A 218 -2.09 5.21 3.02
CA VAL A 218 -0.97 5.48 3.94
C VAL A 218 -0.15 6.68 3.47
N GLU A 219 0.02 6.86 2.17
CA GLU A 219 0.69 8.03 1.61
C GLU A 219 -0.08 9.30 1.90
N ASP A 220 -1.34 9.35 1.50
CA ASP A 220 -2.17 10.55 1.57
C ASP A 220 -2.54 10.96 3.00
N HIS A 221 -2.73 9.98 3.88
CA HIS A 221 -3.31 10.21 5.21
C HIS A 221 -2.31 10.07 6.34
N LEU A 222 -1.10 9.57 6.11
CA LEU A 222 -0.04 9.52 7.13
C LEU A 222 1.26 10.16 6.64
N PHE A 223 1.79 9.71 5.51
CA PHE A 223 3.10 10.16 5.03
C PHE A 223 3.08 11.63 4.64
N VAL A 224 2.20 12.04 3.72
CA VAL A 224 2.09 13.42 3.25
C VAL A 224 1.82 14.41 4.40
N PRO A 225 0.84 14.17 5.31
CA PRO A 225 0.61 15.06 6.44
C PRO A 225 1.82 15.16 7.38
N LEU A 226 2.54 14.05 7.62
CA LEU A 226 3.76 14.07 8.41
C LEU A 226 4.84 14.94 7.77
N ILE A 227 5.07 14.78 6.45
CA ILE A 227 6.10 15.57 5.76
C ILE A 227 5.72 17.05 5.70
N ARG A 228 4.45 17.39 5.47
CA ARG A 228 3.97 18.79 5.53
C ARG A 228 4.26 19.42 6.89
N LYS A 229 4.04 18.68 7.98
CA LYS A 229 4.36 19.15 9.33
C LYS A 229 5.85 19.43 9.49
N ILE A 230 6.70 18.50 9.05
CA ILE A 230 8.16 18.64 9.13
C ILE A 230 8.64 19.82 8.27
N GLU A 231 8.08 20.01 7.07
CA GLU A 231 8.36 21.18 6.22
C GLU A 231 8.06 22.49 6.96
N LYS A 232 6.87 22.59 7.58
CA LYS A 232 6.46 23.77 8.36
C LYS A 232 7.40 24.05 9.54
N GLU A 233 7.83 23.01 10.26
CA GLU A 233 8.81 23.12 11.36
C GLU A 233 10.18 23.62 10.88
N ASN A 234 10.52 23.36 9.62
CA ASN A 234 11.74 23.85 8.96
C ASN A 234 11.54 25.18 8.21
N GLY A 235 10.35 25.80 8.32
CA GLY A 235 10.02 27.09 7.69
C GLY A 235 9.88 27.03 6.17
N LEU A 236 9.48 25.88 5.62
CA LEU A 236 9.35 25.62 4.18
C LEU A 236 7.94 25.80 3.63
#